data_AF-A0A2A4LEK8-F1
#
_entry.id   AF-A0A2A4LEK8-F1
#
_cell.length_a   1.000
_cell.length_b   1.000
_cell.length_c   1.000
_cell.angle_alpha   90.00
_cell.angle_beta   90.00
_cell.angle_gamma   90.00
#
_symmetry.space_group_name_H-M   'P 1'
#
loop_
_entity.id
_entity.type
_entity.pdbx_description
1 polymer ?
#
loop_
_entity_poly.entity_id
_entity_poly.type
_entity_poly.pdbx_seq_one_letter_code
_entity_poly.pdbx_strand_id
1 'polypeptide(L)' 'MFSILLITHGKLGVAFHHTLEHIMGGPQEKVLAFEVKPDEDIEKCRASLTRTLQ' A
#
# COMPACT_ATOMS: atom_id res chain seq x y z
N MET A 1 -0.33 -18.18 -4.93
CA MET A 1 0.57 -17.19 -4.28
C MET A 1 -0.22 -15.89 -4.13
N PHE A 2 -0.25 -15.30 -2.93
CA PHE A 2 -1.13 -14.17 -2.57
C PHE A 2 -0.45 -12.81 -2.78
N SER A 3 -1.26 -11.75 -2.88
CA SER A 3 -0.80 -10.35 -2.89
C SER A 3 -0.96 -9.74 -1.49
N ILE A 4 -0.13 -8.74 -1.18
CA ILE A 4 -0.12 -8.01 0.10
C ILE A 4 -0.43 -6.54 -0.19
N LEU A 5 -1.40 -5.98 0.55
CA LEU A 5 -1.71 -4.56 0.53
C LEU A 5 -1.46 -3.96 1.91
N LEU A 6 -0.52 -3.01 1.99
CA LEU A 6 -0.18 -2.27 3.20
C LEU A 6 -0.99 -0.97 3.22
N ILE A 7 -1.88 -0.80 4.20
CA ILE A 7 -2.69 0.40 4.35
C ILE A 7 -2.25 1.10 5.63
N THR A 8 -1.70 2.31 5.50
CA THR A 8 -1.20 3.08 6.65
C THR A 8 -1.57 4.55 6.53
N HIS A 9 -1.68 5.22 7.67
CA HIS A 9 -1.68 6.68 7.67
C HIS A 9 -0.29 7.21 7.27
N GLY A 10 -0.27 8.23 6.42
CA GLY A 10 0.98 8.82 5.93
C GLY A 10 1.88 7.82 5.20
N LYS A 11 3.20 8.06 5.22
CA LYS A 11 4.18 7.36 4.36
C LYS A 11 4.75 6.06 4.94
N LEU A 12 4.21 5.53 6.04
CA LEU A 12 4.78 4.34 6.70
C LEU A 12 4.79 3.11 5.78
N GLY A 13 3.66 2.79 5.15
CA GLY A 13 3.54 1.64 4.26
C GLY A 13 4.44 1.75 3.03
N VAL A 14 4.60 2.96 2.49
CA VAL A 14 5.49 3.24 1.36
C VAL A 14 6.95 3.05 1.76
N ALA A 15 7.37 3.60 2.90
CA ALA A 15 8.72 3.43 3.43
C ALA A 15 9.03 1.95 3.73
N PHE A 16 8.06 1.23 4.29
CA PHE A 16 8.18 -0.21 4.55
C PHE A 16 8.33 -1.01 3.25
N HIS A 17 7.51 -0.72 2.23
CA HIS A 17 7.61 -1.37 0.91
C HIS A 17 8.99 -1.17 0.28
N HIS A 18 9.51 0.06 0.27
CA HIS A 18 10.86 0.33 -0.24
C HIS A 18 11.95 -0.37 0.57
N THR A 19 11.79 -0.46 1.89
CA THR A 19 12.73 -1.20 2.75
C THR A 19 12.72 -2.69 2.41
N LEU A 20 11.55 -3.27 2.15
CA LEU A 20 11.43 -4.65 1.67
C LEU A 20 12.15 -4.84 0.33
N GLU A 21 11.89 -3.98 -0.66
CA GLU A 21 12.55 -4.06 -1.97
C GLU A 21 14.08 -3.99 -1.84
N HIS A 22 14.59 -3.12 -0.97
CA HIS A 22 16.01 -3.01 -0.69
C HIS A 22 16.59 -4.29 -0.08
N ILE A 23 15.94 -4.85 0.94
CA ILE A 23 16.39 -6.08 1.61
C ILE A 23 16.35 -7.27 0.64
N MET A 24 15.32 -7.35 -0.19
CA MET A 24 15.11 -8.44 -1.14
C MET A 24 15.93 -8.29 -2.43
N GLY A 25 16.59 -7.15 -2.62
CA GLY A 25 17.44 -6.89 -3.79
C GLY A 25 16.67 -6.63 -5.09
N GLY A 26 15.39 -6.24 -5.01
CA GLY A 26 14.59 -5.97 -6.20
C GLY A 26 13.09 -5.73 -5.93
N PRO A 27 12.33 -5.40 -7.00
CA PRO A 27 10.91 -5.04 -6.89
C PRO A 27 10.05 -6.15 -6.30
N GLN A 28 9.03 -5.77 -5.53
CA GLN A 28 8.05 -6.70 -4.96
C GLN A 28 6.70 -6.55 -5.66
N GLU A 29 6.55 -7.13 -6.85
CA GLU A 29 5.37 -6.95 -7.72
C GLU A 29 4.01 -7.31 -7.09
N LYS A 30 4.01 -8.09 -6.00
CA LYS A 30 2.81 -8.52 -5.29
C LYS A 30 2.59 -7.80 -3.96
N VAL A 31 3.39 -6.77 -3.67
CA VAL A 31 3.25 -5.93 -2.48
C VAL A 31 2.91 -4.52 -2.95
N LEU A 32 1.85 -3.95 -2.41
CA LEU A 32 1.43 -2.59 -2.70
C LEU A 32 1.27 -1.81 -1.40
N ALA A 33 1.58 -0.52 -1.42
CA ALA A 33 1.39 0.37 -0.29
C ALA A 33 0.37 1.47 -0.64
N PHE A 34 -0.60 1.66 0.25
CA PHE A 34 -1.65 2.67 0.17
C PHE A 34 -1.52 3.63 1.36
N GLU A 35 -1.33 4.90 1.06
CA GLU A 35 -1.31 5.98 2.04
C GLU A 35 -2.73 6.53 2.24
N VAL A 36 -3.21 6.51 3.48
CA VAL A 36 -4.43 7.20 3.90
C VAL A 36 -4.05 8.58 4.42
N LYS A 37 -4.62 9.64 3.84
CA LYS A 37 -4.40 11.02 4.28
C LYS A 37 -5.30 11.38 5.47
N PRO A 38 -4.90 12.35 6.31
CA PRO A 38 -5.66 12.71 7.52
C PRO A 38 -7.11 13.14 7.27
N ASP A 39 -7.36 13.85 6.16
CA ASP A 39 -8.67 14.43 5.82
C ASP A 39 -9.40 13.62 4.73
N GLU A 40 -8.94 12.39 4.44
CA GLU A 40 -9.59 11.56 3.44
C GLU A 40 -10.86 10.91 3.97
N ASP A 41 -11.92 11.02 3.17
CA ASP A 41 -13.17 10.31 3.39
C ASP A 41 -12.92 8.79 3.29
N ILE A 42 -13.25 8.08 4.37
CA ILE A 42 -13.08 6.63 4.50
C ILE A 42 -13.83 5.87 3.40
N GLU A 43 -15.01 6.33 2.97
CA GLU A 43 -15.75 5.66 1.90
C GLU A 43 -15.10 5.86 0.54
N LYS A 44 -14.51 7.04 0.28
CA LYS A 44 -13.70 7.26 -0.92
C LYS A 44 -12.43 6.41 -0.90
N CYS A 45 -11.77 6.30 0.25
CA CYS A 45 -10.62 5.43 0.44
C CYS A 45 -10.99 3.97 0.17
N ARG A 46 -12.10 3.49 0.73
CA ARG A 46 -12.62 2.13 0.52
C ARG A 46 -12.94 1.84 -0.95
N ALA A 47 -13.55 2.79 -1.65
CA ALA A 47 -13.81 2.66 -3.08
C ALA A 47 -12.52 2.58 -3.91
N SER A 48 -11.52 3.40 -3.57
CA SER A 48 -10.20 3.38 -4.22
C SER A 48 -9.46 2.05 -4.00
N LEU A 49 -9.49 1.53 -2.78
CA LEU A 49 -8.92 0.24 -2.42
C LEU A 49 -9.61 -0.91 -3.18
N THR A 50 -10.95 -0.89 -3.22
CA THR A 50 -11.72 -1.90 -3.97
C THR A 50 -11.34 -1.91 -5.44
N ARG A 51 -11.18 -0.74 -6.07
CA ARG A 51 -10.75 -0.63 -7.46
C ARG A 51 -9.32 -1.12 -7.70
N THR A 52 -8.45 -1.00 -6.70
CA THR A 52 -7.05 -1.45 -6.78
C THR A 52 -6.92 -2.96 -6.68
N LEU A 53 -7.89 -3.62 -6.05
CA LEU A 53 -7.90 -5.08 -5.83
C LEU A 53 -8.59 -5.87 -6.97
N GLN A 54 -9.20 -5.19 -7.95
CA GLN A 54 -9.85 -5.77 -9.14
C GLN A 54 -8.87 -5.89 -10.30
#